data_AF-A0A356L384-F1
#
_entry.id   AF-A0A356L384-F1
#
_cell.length_a   1.000
_cell.length_b   1.000
_cell.length_c   1.000
_cell.angle_alpha   90.00
_cell.angle_beta   90.00
_cell.angle_gamma   90.00
#
_symmetry.space_group_name_H-M   'P 1'
#
loop_
_entity.id
_entity.type
_entity.pdbx_description
1 polymer ?
#
loop_
_entity_poly.entity_id
_entity_poly.type
_entity_poly.pdbx_seq_one_letter_code
_entity_poly.pdbx_strand_id
1 'polypeptide(L)'
;MTNKVDLFFDLFDEAAMLLVTGQGIDFLEAIHRTAQMFCNNEADSKADQETQKRLEEILEVAAAEDFLKEEIRLAMELLLIKGFKAENQRL
;
A
#
# COMPACT_ATOMS: atom_id res chain seq x y z
N MET A 1 -7.68 -7.36 -19.62
CA MET A 1 -6.69 -7.95 -18.71
C MET A 1 -6.12 -6.78 -17.94
N THR A 2 -6.56 -6.57 -16.70
CA THR A 2 -5.94 -5.53 -15.87
C THR A 2 -4.49 -5.93 -15.67
N ASN A 3 -3.56 -5.01 -15.94
CA ASN A 3 -2.14 -5.29 -15.74
C ASN A 3 -1.92 -5.58 -14.25
N LYS A 4 -1.31 -6.71 -13.90
CA LYS A 4 -1.07 -7.08 -12.49
C LYS A 4 -0.20 -6.06 -11.75
N VAL A 5 0.63 -5.32 -12.48
CA VAL A 5 1.35 -4.15 -11.97
C VAL A 5 0.37 -3.10 -11.45
N ASP A 6 -0.65 -2.76 -12.24
CA ASP A 6 -1.65 -1.75 -11.88
C ASP A 6 -2.49 -2.23 -10.69
N LEU A 7 -2.86 -3.51 -10.67
CA LEU A 7 -3.59 -4.09 -9.53
C LEU A 7 -2.78 -4.01 -8.22
N PHE A 8 -1.50 -4.42 -8.26
CA PHE A 8 -0.65 -4.33 -7.06
C PHE A 8 -0.46 -2.88 -6.63
N PHE A 9 -0.25 -1.97 -7.60
CA PHE A 9 -0.15 -0.54 -7.35
C PHE A 9 -1.40 -0.02 -6.64
N ASP A 10 -2.59 -0.28 -7.17
CA ASP A 10 -3.86 0.22 -6.63
C ASP A 10 -4.12 -0.31 -5.22
N LEU A 11 -3.93 -1.62 -4.98
CA LEU A 11 -4.12 -2.24 -3.67
C LEU A 11 -3.16 -1.64 -2.62
N PHE A 12 -1.89 -1.52 -2.98
CA PHE A 12 -0.87 -0.99 -2.07
C PHE A 12 -1.08 0.52 -1.83
N ASP A 13 -1.43 1.27 -2.88
CA ASP A 13 -1.72 2.70 -2.77
C ASP A 13 -2.94 2.97 -1.89
N GLU A 14 -4.02 2.19 -2.06
CA GLU A 14 -5.21 2.27 -1.21
C GLU A 14 -4.84 2.00 0.25
N ALA A 15 -4.08 0.93 0.53
CA ALA A 15 -3.63 0.63 1.88
C ALA A 15 -2.78 1.75 2.50
N ALA A 16 -1.84 2.32 1.74
CA ALA A 16 -1.04 3.45 2.21
C ALA A 16 -1.91 4.69 2.46
N MET A 17 -2.85 5.00 1.57
CA MET A 17 -3.75 6.16 1.71
C MET A 17 -4.72 6.03 2.89
N LEU A 18 -5.15 4.81 3.22
CA LEU A 18 -5.93 4.55 4.44
C LEU A 18 -5.14 4.93 5.70
N LEU A 19 -3.84 4.61 5.75
CA LEU A 19 -2.99 5.02 6.87
C LEU A 19 -2.74 6.53 6.91
N VAL A 20 -2.50 7.17 5.75
CA VAL A 20 -2.34 8.63 5.67
C VAL A 20 -3.59 9.35 6.17
N THR A 21 -4.77 8.92 5.73
CA THR A 21 -6.04 9.57 6.08
C THR A 21 -6.49 9.25 7.51
N GLY A 22 -6.36 8.00 7.94
CA GLY A 22 -6.79 7.55 9.27
C GLY A 22 -5.83 7.95 10.40
N GLN A 23 -4.54 8.09 10.14
CA GLN A 23 -3.53 8.35 11.19
C GLN A 23 -2.73 9.63 10.99
N GLY A 24 -2.89 10.33 9.87
CA GLY A 24 -2.21 11.60 9.59
C GLY A 24 -0.70 11.46 9.36
N ILE A 25 -0.21 10.24 9.10
CA ILE A 25 1.21 10.01 8.78
C ILE A 25 1.53 10.44 7.34
N ASP A 26 2.81 10.66 7.04
CA ASP A 26 3.22 10.93 5.67
C ASP A 26 3.18 9.69 4.78
N PHE A 27 3.16 9.92 3.47
CA PHE A 27 2.97 8.84 2.50
C PHE A 27 4.18 7.90 2.42
N LEU A 28 5.41 8.36 2.68
CA LEU A 28 6.59 7.47 2.69
C LEU A 28 6.58 6.56 3.92
N GLU A 29 6.19 7.08 5.09
CA GLU A 29 5.95 6.27 6.29
C GLU A 29 4.83 5.26 6.05
N ALA A 30 3.74 5.69 5.40
CA ALA A 30 2.64 4.80 5.03
C ALA A 30 3.08 3.68 4.07
N ILE A 31 3.94 3.96 3.09
CA ILE A 31 4.54 2.93 2.24
C ILE A 31 5.31 1.91 3.08
N HIS A 32 6.14 2.36 4.03
CA HIS A 32 6.93 1.45 4.86
C HIS A 32 6.05 0.50 5.67
N ARG A 33 5.01 1.03 6.31
CA ARG A 33 4.07 0.23 7.11
C ARG A 33 3.24 -0.71 6.24
N THR A 34 2.81 -0.24 5.07
CA THR A 34 2.10 -1.08 4.09
C THR A 34 2.96 -2.24 3.60
N ALA A 35 4.25 -2.01 3.34
CA ALA A 35 5.17 -3.09 2.98
C ALA A 35 5.28 -4.15 4.10
N GLN A 36 5.32 -3.73 5.38
CA GLN A 36 5.32 -4.68 6.50
C GLN A 36 4.02 -5.49 6.56
N MET A 37 2.86 -4.85 6.35
CA MET A 37 1.56 -5.54 6.32
C MET A 37 1.51 -6.59 5.21
N PHE A 38 1.94 -6.26 3.99
CA PHE A 38 1.97 -7.20 2.86
C PHE A 38 2.96 -8.35 3.09
N CYS A 39 4.12 -8.08 3.68
CA CYS A 39 5.12 -9.12 3.99
C CYS A 39 4.66 -10.08 5.10
N ASN A 40 3.95 -9.57 6.10
CA ASN A 40 3.50 -10.36 7.25
C ASN A 40 2.09 -10.92 7.08
N ASN A 41 1.34 -10.43 6.08
CA ASN A 41 -0.09 -10.68 5.90
C ASN A 41 -0.92 -10.33 7.15
N GLU A 42 -0.62 -9.19 7.76
CA GLU A 42 -1.26 -8.69 8.98
C GLU A 42 -1.60 -7.21 8.82
N ALA A 43 -2.86 -6.83 9.12
CA ALA A 43 -3.29 -5.44 9.07
C ALA A 43 -2.68 -4.60 10.20
N ASP A 44 -2.67 -3.27 10.03
CA ASP A 44 -2.05 -2.36 10.97
C ASP A 44 -2.81 -2.28 12.29
N SER A 45 -2.25 -2.88 13.34
CA SER A 45 -2.85 -2.91 14.69
C SER A 45 -3.10 -1.55 15.33
N LYS A 46 -2.47 -0.46 14.83
CA LYS A 46 -2.69 0.91 15.32
C LYS A 46 -3.83 1.63 14.59
N ALA A 47 -4.33 1.06 13.49
CA ALA A 47 -5.47 1.63 12.78
C ALA A 47 -6.78 1.40 13.54
N ASP A 48 -7.79 2.23 13.29
CA ASP A 48 -9.13 2.02 13.83
C ASP A 48 -9.78 0.77 13.20
N GLN A 49 -10.91 0.33 13.78
CA GLN A 49 -11.55 -0.92 13.39
C GLN A 49 -12.04 -0.91 11.93
N GLU A 50 -12.52 0.23 11.43
CA GLU A 50 -13.00 0.36 10.05
C GLU A 50 -11.84 0.26 9.07
N THR A 51 -10.74 0.96 9.37
CA THR A 51 -9.52 0.93 8.58
C THR A 51 -8.87 -0.44 8.59
N GLN A 52 -8.78 -1.11 9.76
CA GLN A 52 -8.25 -2.47 9.88
C GLN A 52 -9.03 -3.43 8.98
N LYS A 53 -10.36 -3.41 9.05
CA LYS A 53 -11.20 -4.25 8.20
C LYS A 53 -10.92 -4.02 6.72
N ARG A 54 -10.76 -2.76 6.30
CA ARG A 54 -10.47 -2.44 4.90
C ARG A 54 -9.07 -2.91 4.48
N LEU A 55 -8.09 -2.80 5.35
CA LEU A 55 -6.73 -3.32 5.13
C LEU A 55 -6.73 -4.85 5.01
N GLU A 56 -7.50 -5.55 5.84
CA GLU A 56 -7.68 -7.01 5.75
C GLU A 56 -8.28 -7.40 4.39
N GLU A 57 -9.33 -6.71 3.92
CA GLU A 57 -9.92 -6.95 2.59
C GLU A 57 -8.89 -6.77 1.46
N ILE A 58 -8.03 -5.75 1.55
CA ILE A 58 -6.96 -5.51 0.57
C ILE A 58 -5.94 -6.65 0.59
N LEU A 59 -5.50 -7.08 1.78
CA LEU A 59 -4.54 -8.16 1.94
C LEU A 59 -5.11 -9.50 1.44
N GLU A 60 -6.40 -9.77 1.67
CA GLU A 60 -7.07 -10.96 1.14
C GLU A 60 -7.08 -10.98 -0.40
N VAL A 61 -7.37 -9.84 -1.05
CA VAL A 61 -7.32 -9.72 -2.51
C VAL A 61 -5.88 -9.91 -3.01
N ALA A 62 -4.90 -9.28 -2.36
CA ALA A 62 -3.51 -9.42 -2.73
C ALA A 62 -2.99 -10.86 -2.57
N ALA A 63 -3.41 -11.57 -1.51
CA ALA A 63 -3.01 -12.94 -1.22
C ALA A 63 -3.66 -13.97 -2.17
N ALA A 64 -4.80 -13.63 -2.78
CA ALA A 64 -5.48 -14.47 -3.76
C ALA A 64 -4.83 -14.42 -5.16
N GLU A 65 -3.88 -13.50 -5.38
CA GLU A 65 -3.23 -13.28 -6.67
C GLU A 65 -1.77 -13.76 -6.67
N ASP A 66 -1.39 -14.45 -7.74
CA ASP A 66 0.02 -14.81 -7.99
C ASP A 66 0.75 -13.66 -8.69
N PHE A 67 1.42 -12.80 -7.93
CA PHE A 67 2.27 -11.74 -8.49
C PHE A 67 3.68 -12.23 -8.79
N LEU A 68 4.21 -11.83 -9.95
CA LEU A 68 5.63 -11.99 -10.25
C LEU A 68 6.44 -10.92 -9.52
N LYS A 69 7.67 -11.28 -9.14
CA LYS A 69 8.62 -10.34 -8.51
C LYS A 69 8.81 -9.05 -9.31
N GLU A 70 8.82 -9.17 -10.64
CA GLU A 70 8.98 -8.03 -11.54
C GLU A 70 7.74 -7.11 -11.55
N GLU A 71 6.54 -7.69 -11.40
CA GLU A 71 5.31 -6.91 -11.33
C GLU A 71 5.25 -6.09 -10.04
N ILE A 72 5.62 -6.72 -8.91
CA ILE A 72 5.77 -6.03 -7.62
C ILE A 72 6.84 -4.94 -7.72
N ARG A 73 8.00 -5.24 -8.30
CA ARG A 73 9.10 -4.27 -8.46
C ARG A 73 8.63 -3.02 -9.21
N LEU A 74 7.97 -3.19 -10.35
CA LEU A 74 7.48 -2.08 -11.18
C LEU A 74 6.41 -1.24 -10.45
N ALA A 75 5.47 -1.89 -9.76
CA ALA A 75 4.45 -1.18 -8.97
C ALA A 75 5.08 -0.38 -7.83
N MET A 76 6.06 -0.96 -7.12
CA MET A 76 6.80 -0.29 -6.04
C MET A 76 7.61 0.92 -6.54
N GLU A 77 8.18 0.86 -7.74
CA GLU A 77 8.86 2.02 -8.35
C GLU A 77 7.89 3.20 -8.53
N LEU A 78 6.68 2.93 -9.01
CA LEU A 78 5.64 3.97 -9.16
C LEU A 78 5.20 4.55 -7.82
N LEU A 79 5.01 3.69 -6.80
CA LEU A 79 4.65 4.12 -5.44
C LEU A 79 5.73 5.00 -4.80
N LEU A 80 7.00 4.64 -4.95
CA LEU A 80 8.12 5.45 -4.47
C LEU A 80 8.20 6.80 -5.19
N ILE A 81 8.01 6.83 -6.51
CA ILE A 81 7.93 8.09 -7.27
C ILE A 81 6.77 8.96 -6.76
N LYS A 82 5.60 8.37 -6.51
CA LYS A 82 4.45 9.06 -5.92
C LYS A 82 4.80 9.64 -4.55
N GLY A 83 5.45 8.87 -3.69
CA GLY A 83 5.88 9.33 -2.37
C GLY A 83 6.91 10.45 -2.39
N PHE A 84 7.95 10.33 -3.21
CA PHE A 84 8.93 11.41 -3.35
C PHE A 84 8.32 12.70 -3.93
N LYS A 85 7.34 12.58 -4.84
CA LYS A 85 6.60 13.75 -5.33
C LYS A 85 5.79 14.43 -4.23
N ALA A 86 5.15 13.67 -3.34
CA ALA A 86 4.41 14.20 -2.21
C ALA A 86 5.33 14.95 -1.22
N GLU A 87 6.51 14.40 -0.93
CA GLU A 87 7.52 15.07 -0.09
C GLU A 87 8.10 16.32 -0.73
N ASN A 88 8.40 16.28 -2.04
CA ASN A 88 8.92 17.46 -2.73
C ASN A 88 7.94 18.63 -2.77
N GLN A 89 6.62 18.37 -2.68
CA GLN A 89 5.60 19.42 -2.56
C GLN A 89 5.54 20.06 -1.16
N ARG A 90 6.23 19.48 -0.17
CA ARG A 90 6.32 20.01 1.21
C ARG A 90 7.54 20.90 1.45
N LEU A 91 8.52 20.89 0.54
CA LEU A 91 9.72 21.75 0.55
C LEU A 91 9.44 23.11 -0.12
#